data_AF-A0A7J4S4U4-F1
#
_entry.id   AF-A0A7J4S4U4-F1
#
_cell.length_a   1.000
_cell.length_b   1.000
_cell.length_c   1.000
_cell.angle_alpha   90.00
_cell.angle_beta   90.00
_cell.angle_gamma   90.00
#
_symmetry.space_group_name_H-M   'P 1'
#
loop_
_entity.id
_entity.type
_entity.pdbx_description
1 polymer ?
#
loop_
_entity_poly.entity_id
_entity_poly.type
_entity_poly.pdbx_seq_one_letter_code
_entity_poly.pdbx_strand_id
1 'polypeptide(L)'
;MPRKRPREHLFVETDGQVFLVRDHGTLRFPRKGEPLEFPTKPAGRMDFGEDVVLRMKPVLDHHPEEWYLRDDLFGRDDVDGLVKRAIYTTMIRCVSEAVLSKGNRVLLVKV
;
A
#
# COMPACT_ATOMS: atom_id res chain seq x y z
N MET A 1 32.05 -1.94 -1.35
CA MET A 1 31.21 -0.74 -1.12
C MET A 1 30.20 -1.05 -0.02
N PRO A 2 30.08 -0.23 1.04
CA PRO A 2 29.07 -0.49 2.06
C PRO A 2 27.69 -0.33 1.42
N ARG A 3 26.88 -1.40 1.43
CA ARG A 3 25.47 -1.33 1.00
C ARG A 3 24.77 -0.30 1.90
N LYS A 4 24.35 0.82 1.31
CA LYS A 4 23.53 1.82 2.00
C LYS A 4 22.32 1.11 2.58
N ARG A 5 22.05 1.26 3.88
CA ARG A 5 20.89 0.62 4.51
C ARG A 5 19.62 1.07 3.76
N PRO A 6 18.72 0.15 3.40
CA PRO A 6 17.49 0.50 2.73
C PRO A 6 16.66 1.45 3.61
N ARG A 7 15.92 2.36 2.97
CA ARG A 7 15.02 3.28 3.65
C ARG A 7 13.79 2.50 4.09
N GLU A 8 13.56 2.42 5.39
CA GLU A 8 12.44 1.66 5.94
C GLU A 8 11.26 2.60 6.23
N HIS A 9 10.10 2.28 5.63
CA HIS A 9 8.84 3.00 5.74
C HIS A 9 7.80 2.12 6.41
N LEU A 10 6.82 2.70 7.08
CA LEU A 10 5.76 2.01 7.80
C LEU A 10 4.44 2.15 7.05
N PHE A 11 3.91 1.04 6.53
CA PHE A 11 2.56 0.99 6.01
C PHE A 11 1.62 0.48 7.09
N VAL A 12 0.97 1.42 7.77
CA VAL A 12 -0.06 1.16 8.77
C VAL A 12 -1.43 1.24 8.10
N GLU A 13 -2.19 0.16 8.17
CA GLU A 13 -3.51 0.05 7.52
C GLU A 13 -4.50 -0.75 8.35
N THR A 14 -5.71 -0.21 8.47
CA THR A 14 -6.88 -0.90 9.00
C THR A 14 -8.12 -0.46 8.24
N ASP A 15 -9.06 -1.37 8.03
CA ASP A 15 -10.37 -1.09 7.45
C ASP A 15 -10.35 -0.31 6.13
N GLY A 16 -9.32 -0.52 5.31
CA GLY A 16 -9.16 0.17 4.04
C GLY A 16 -8.67 1.61 4.14
N GLN A 17 -8.34 2.08 5.35
CA GLN A 17 -7.73 3.37 5.63
C GLN A 17 -6.23 3.24 5.93
N VAL A 18 -5.47 4.25 5.50
CA VAL A 18 -4.01 4.29 5.58
C VAL A 18 -3.55 5.51 6.35
N PHE A 19 -2.72 5.28 7.36
CA PHE A 19 -2.06 6.37 8.07
C PHE A 19 -0.92 6.93 7.22
N LEU A 20 -0.95 8.24 6.99
CA LEU A 20 0.06 8.97 6.24
C LEU A 20 0.44 10.23 7.01
N VAL A 21 1.70 10.62 6.87
CA VAL A 21 2.21 11.88 7.41
C VAL A 21 2.44 12.86 6.27
N ARG A 22 2.27 14.16 6.56
CA ARG A 22 2.53 15.23 5.59
C ARG A 22 3.95 15.74 5.79
N ASP A 23 4.74 15.73 4.73
CA ASP A 23 6.13 16.17 4.69
C ASP A 23 6.32 17.10 3.50
N HIS A 24 6.63 18.38 3.77
CA HIS A 24 6.74 19.43 2.75
C HIS A 24 5.59 19.44 1.72
N GLY A 25 4.35 19.29 2.21
CA GLY A 25 3.15 19.28 1.37
C GLY A 25 2.81 17.92 0.74
N THR A 26 3.70 16.92 0.82
CA THR A 26 3.49 15.58 0.25
C THR A 26 3.06 14.59 1.33
N LEU A 27 2.03 13.79 1.05
CA LEU A 27 1.62 12.65 1.86
C LEU A 27 2.53 11.46 1.61
N ARG A 28 3.16 10.96 2.66
CA ARG A 28 4.05 9.80 2.62
C ARG A 28 3.79 8.84 3.78
N PHE A 29 4.33 7.63 3.67
CA PHE A 29 4.42 6.76 4.84
C PHE A 29 5.32 7.38 5.92
N PRO A 30 5.01 7.14 7.21
CA PRO A 30 5.96 7.36 8.28
C PRO A 30 7.24 6.55 8.03
N ARG A 31 8.39 7.09 8.43
CA ARG A 31 9.65 6.34 8.41
C ARG A 31 9.78 5.50 9.68
N LYS A 32 10.51 4.40 9.60
CA LYS A 32 10.83 3.61 10.78
C LYS A 32 11.66 4.46 11.76
N GLY A 33 11.17 4.59 12.99
CA GLY A 33 11.76 5.44 14.02
C GLY A 33 11.09 6.81 14.17
N GLU A 34 10.21 7.20 13.27
CA GLU A 34 9.29 8.33 13.52
C GLU A 34 8.26 7.91 14.59
N PRO A 35 7.90 8.82 15.52
CA PRO A 35 6.91 8.51 16.54
C PRO A 35 5.54 8.29 15.91
N LEU A 36 4.83 7.26 16.36
CA LEU A 36 3.42 7.01 16.07
C LEU A 36 2.63 7.20 17.35
N GLU A 37 1.44 7.78 17.25
CA GLU A 37 0.55 8.05 18.40
C GLU A 37 -0.17 6.78 18.91
N PHE A 38 0.09 5.65 18.26
CA PHE A 38 -0.54 4.38 18.56
C PHE A 38 0.47 3.22 18.43
N PRO A 39 0.28 2.13 19.19
CA PRO A 39 1.08 0.94 19.04
C PRO A 39 0.78 0.21 17.73
N THR A 40 1.76 -0.56 17.24
CA THR A 40 1.62 -1.35 16.02
C THR A 40 2.22 -2.75 16.18
N LYS A 41 1.71 -3.71 15.41
CA LYS A 41 2.20 -5.08 15.31
C LYS A 41 2.71 -5.36 13.89
N PRO A 42 3.85 -6.04 13.71
CA PRO A 42 4.35 -6.38 12.37
C PRO A 42 3.41 -7.35 11.67
N ALA A 43 3.17 -7.13 10.38
CA ALA A 43 2.27 -7.94 9.55
C ALA A 43 2.91 -8.40 8.23
N GLY A 44 4.00 -7.78 7.78
CA GLY A 44 4.69 -8.19 6.57
C GLY A 44 5.69 -7.17 6.07
N ARG A 45 6.24 -7.42 4.89
CA ARG A 45 7.27 -6.60 4.25
C ARG A 45 7.07 -6.60 2.74
N MET A 46 7.32 -5.45 2.12
CA MET A 46 7.40 -5.28 0.67
C MET A 46 8.72 -4.61 0.33
N ASP A 47 9.36 -5.08 -0.74
CA ASP A 47 10.67 -4.60 -1.17
C ASP A 47 10.52 -3.82 -2.49
N PHE A 48 11.02 -2.59 -2.51
CA PHE A 48 10.99 -1.68 -3.65
C PHE A 48 12.41 -1.23 -4.03
N GLY A 49 13.43 -2.06 -3.77
CA GLY A 49 14.82 -1.78 -4.11
C GLY A 49 15.53 -0.99 -3.00
N GLU A 50 15.67 0.33 -3.17
CA GLU A 50 16.27 1.18 -2.13
C GLU A 50 15.31 1.45 -0.95
N ASP A 51 14.01 1.23 -1.17
CA ASP A 51 12.96 1.42 -0.19
C ASP A 51 12.36 0.08 0.24
N VAL A 52 12.09 -0.03 1.54
CA VAL A 52 11.44 -1.18 2.17
C VAL A 52 10.21 -0.67 2.89
N VAL A 53 9.06 -1.26 2.60
CA VAL A 53 7.80 -0.91 3.26
C VAL A 53 7.41 -2.05 4.21
N LEU A 54 7.38 -1.75 5.51
CA LEU A 54 6.99 -2.66 6.57
C LEU A 54 5.48 -2.54 6.78
N ARG A 55 4.73 -3.62 6.57
CA ARG A 55 3.29 -3.65 6.87
C ARG A 55 3.11 -3.80 8.38
N MET A 56 2.33 -2.90 8.94
CA MET A 56 2.06 -2.82 10.36
C MET A 56 0.54 -2.81 10.59
N LYS A 57 0.05 -3.58 11.56
CA LYS A 57 -1.33 -3.50 12.02
C LYS A 57 -1.41 -2.60 13.24
N PRO A 58 -2.22 -1.52 13.19
CA PRO A 58 -2.35 -0.64 14.34
C PRO A 58 -3.17 -1.32 15.44
N VAL A 59 -2.99 -0.85 16.67
CA VAL A 59 -3.84 -1.17 17.81
C VAL A 59 -4.49 0.14 18.23
N LEU A 60 -5.76 0.31 17.90
CA LEU A 60 -6.54 1.53 18.12
C LEU A 60 -7.74 1.24 19.01
N ASP A 61 -8.12 2.21 19.84
CA ASP A 61 -9.31 2.12 20.69
C ASP A 61 -10.60 2.51 19.95
N HIS A 62 -10.47 3.15 18.78
CA HIS A 62 -11.56 3.59 17.92
C HIS A 62 -11.18 3.48 16.43
N HIS A 63 -12.18 3.54 15.56
CA HIS A 63 -11.98 3.54 14.11
C HIS A 63 -11.38 4.90 13.66
N PRO A 64 -10.30 4.91 12.84
CA PRO A 64 -9.57 6.14 12.53
C PRO A 64 -10.19 6.92 11.35
N GLU A 65 -11.30 7.62 11.59
CA GLU A 65 -12.01 8.38 10.56
C GLU A 65 -11.15 9.45 9.86
N GLU A 66 -10.09 9.92 10.51
CA GLU A 66 -9.17 10.94 9.99
C GLU A 66 -8.13 10.39 9.00
N TRP A 67 -8.03 9.07 8.84
CA TRP A 67 -7.08 8.45 7.92
C TRP A 67 -7.60 8.40 6.49
N TYR A 68 -6.68 8.28 5.54
CA TYR A 68 -7.01 8.31 4.12
C TYR A 68 -7.53 6.95 3.64
N LEU A 69 -8.68 6.94 2.97
CA LEU A 69 -9.12 5.76 2.22
C LEU A 69 -8.11 5.45 1.11
N ARG A 70 -7.79 4.16 0.94
CA ARG A 70 -6.82 3.71 -0.06
C ARG A 70 -7.15 4.19 -1.48
N ASP A 71 -8.42 4.15 -1.84
CA ASP A 71 -8.88 4.46 -3.20
C ASP A 71 -8.75 5.96 -3.52
N ASP A 72 -8.93 6.82 -2.51
CA ASP A 72 -8.83 8.29 -2.65
C ASP A 72 -7.40 8.76 -2.92
N LEU A 73 -6.40 7.93 -2.65
CA LEU A 73 -4.99 8.30 -2.78
C LEU A 73 -4.47 8.26 -4.23
N PHE A 74 -5.08 7.47 -5.11
CA PHE A 74 -4.56 7.27 -6.47
C PHE A 74 -4.69 8.52 -7.35
N GLY A 75 -5.79 9.26 -7.22
CA GLY A 75 -6.08 10.46 -8.00
C GLY A 75 -5.37 11.74 -7.51
N ARG A 76 -4.66 11.68 -6.38
CA ARG A 76 -4.04 12.86 -5.76
C ARG A 76 -2.61 13.07 -6.24
N ASP A 77 -2.25 14.30 -6.58
CA ASP A 77 -0.87 14.65 -6.95
C ASP A 77 0.04 14.88 -5.74
N ASP A 78 -0.53 15.17 -4.57
CA ASP A 78 0.20 15.42 -3.33
C ASP A 78 0.56 14.13 -2.56
N VAL A 79 0.62 12.97 -3.24
CA VAL A 79 0.89 11.66 -2.63
C VAL A 79 2.16 11.06 -3.21
N ASP A 80 3.08 10.65 -2.35
CA ASP A 80 4.34 10.00 -2.73
C ASP A 80 4.07 8.74 -3.58
N GLY A 81 4.81 8.59 -4.68
CA GLY A 81 4.67 7.43 -5.57
C GLY A 81 4.93 6.08 -4.90
N LEU A 82 5.74 6.01 -3.84
CA LEU A 82 5.92 4.80 -3.04
C LEU A 82 4.62 4.39 -2.34
N VAL A 83 3.82 5.35 -1.85
CA VAL A 83 2.51 5.07 -1.22
C VAL A 83 1.59 4.41 -2.23
N LYS A 84 1.42 5.02 -3.41
CA LYS A 84 0.56 4.48 -4.47
C LYS A 84 0.98 3.07 -4.89
N ARG A 85 2.28 2.84 -5.09
CA ARG A 85 2.83 1.51 -5.46
C ARG A 85 2.60 0.46 -4.37
N ALA A 86 2.83 0.81 -3.11
CA ALA A 86 2.62 -0.08 -1.97
C ALA A 86 1.15 -0.46 -1.81
N ILE A 87 0.24 0.51 -1.87
CA ILE A 87 -1.21 0.27 -1.80
C ILE A 87 -1.64 -0.62 -2.97
N TYR A 88 -1.23 -0.28 -4.18
CA TYR A 88 -1.56 -1.04 -5.39
C TYR A 88 -1.20 -2.53 -5.27
N THR A 89 -0.06 -2.83 -4.62
CA THR A 89 0.40 -4.21 -4.40
C THR A 89 -0.49 -5.00 -3.43
N THR A 90 -1.25 -4.32 -2.57
CA THR A 90 -2.17 -4.95 -1.61
C THR A 90 -3.61 -5.09 -2.11
N MET A 91 -3.95 -4.50 -3.25
CA MET A 91 -5.31 -4.55 -3.78
C MET A 91 -5.58 -5.92 -4.40
N ILE A 92 -6.75 -6.48 -4.06
CA ILE A 92 -7.24 -7.70 -4.69
C ILE A 92 -7.58 -7.36 -6.14
N ARG A 93 -6.89 -8.00 -7.09
CA ARG A 93 -7.23 -7.84 -8.51
C ARG A 93 -8.42 -8.73 -8.81
N CYS A 94 -9.57 -8.13 -9.11
CA CYS A 94 -10.67 -8.87 -9.71
C CYS A 94 -10.30 -9.13 -11.17
N VAL A 95 -9.94 -10.38 -11.49
CA VAL A 95 -9.79 -10.83 -12.86
C VAL A 95 -11.14 -11.40 -13.28
N SER A 96 -11.79 -10.79 -14.26
CA SER A 96 -12.96 -11.36 -14.90
C SER A 96 -12.53 -12.10 -16.16
N GLU A 97 -12.73 -13.41 -16.18
CA GLU A 97 -12.51 -14.25 -17.35
C GLU A 97 -13.84 -14.57 -18.02
N ALA A 98 -13.87 -14.58 -19.35
CA ALA A 98 -15.04 -15.01 -20.14
C ALA A 98 -14.67 -16.22 -20.99
N VAL A 99 -15.44 -17.30 -20.88
CA VAL A 99 -15.30 -18.47 -21.74
C VAL A 99 -16.31 -18.37 -22.89
N LEU A 100 -15.82 -18.14 -24.10
CA LEU A 100 -16.61 -18.18 -25.32
C LEU A 100 -16.37 -19.51 -26.05
N SER A 101 -17.42 -20.32 -26.20
CA SER A 101 -17.38 -21.59 -26.92
C SER A 101 -18.28 -21.58 -28.16
N LYS A 102 -17.83 -22.23 -29.23
CA LYS A 102 -18.63 -22.51 -30.42
C LYS A 102 -18.36 -23.94 -30.88
N GLY A 103 -19.28 -24.84 -30.57
CA GLY A 103 -19.06 -26.28 -30.74
C GLY A 103 -17.88 -26.76 -29.90
N ASN A 104 -16.90 -27.39 -30.54
CA ASN A 104 -15.67 -27.92 -29.93
C ASN A 104 -14.49 -26.92 -29.92
N ARG A 105 -14.76 -25.62 -30.10
CA ARG A 105 -13.74 -24.56 -30.11
C ARG A 105 -13.95 -23.61 -28.94
N VAL A 106 -12.84 -23.18 -28.33
CA VAL A 106 -12.78 -22.16 -27.27
C VAL A 106 -11.95 -20.99 -27.78
N LEU A 107 -12.42 -19.76 -27.60
CA LEU A 107 -11.65 -18.56 -27.91
C LEU A 107 -10.65 -18.28 -26.77
N LEU A 108 -9.38 -18.16 -27.10
CA LEU A 108 -8.32 -17.72 -26.20
C LEU A 108 -7.77 -16.39 -26.69
N VAL A 109 -7.73 -15.39 -25.81
CA VAL A 109 -7.07 -14.11 -26.08
C VAL A 109 -5.75 -14.11 -25.34
N LYS A 110 -4.65 -13.84 -26.06
CA LYS A 110 -3.35 -13.65 -25.44
C LYS A 110 -3.22 -12.19 -25.02
N VAL A 111 -2.95 -11.97 -23.75
CA VAL A 111 -2.64 -10.66 -23.16
C VAL A 111 -1.16 -10.34 -23.31
#